data_AF-A0AA88EPZ3-F1
#
_entry.id   AF-A0AA88EPZ3-F1
#
_cell.length_a   1.000
_cell.length_b   1.000
_cell.length_c   1.000
_cell.angle_alpha   90.00
_cell.angle_beta   90.00
_cell.angle_gamma   90.00
#
_symmetry.space_group_name_H-M   'P 1'
#
loop_
_entity.id
_entity.type
_entity.pdbx_description
1 polymer ?
#
loop_
_entity_poly.entity_id
_entity_poly.type
_entity_poly.pdbx_seq_one_letter_code
_entity_poly.pdbx_strand_id
1 'polypeptide(L)'
;LQLTKNELTRSLTSSRASYKKEVQLWEASTRRLTDFATHFSFTIKAYNTTFNGDGLAFFIAPFASVIPQNSSGGLLGFFSPESALNASANSSIIAVEFDSYQK
;
A
#
# COMPACT_ATOMS: atom_id res chain seq x y z
N LEU A 1 15.28 1.89 0.46
CA LEU A 1 13.99 2.50 0.87
C LEU A 1 13.52 1.78 2.13
N GLN A 2 13.25 2.50 3.21
CA GLN A 2 12.59 1.95 4.41
C GLN A 2 11.18 2.54 4.46
N LEU A 3 10.16 1.68 4.45
CA LEU A 3 8.77 2.13 4.55
C LEU A 3 8.40 2.27 6.03
N THR A 4 8.42 1.15 6.77
CA THR A 4 8.14 1.16 8.20
C THR A 4 9.39 1.46 9.01
N LYS A 5 9.21 2.15 10.14
CA LYS A 5 10.29 2.41 11.09
C LYS A 5 10.65 1.13 11.82
N ASN A 6 11.95 0.91 12.04
CA ASN A 6 12.47 -0.22 12.80
C ASN A 6 12.84 0.22 14.24
N GLU A 7 11.88 0.76 14.98
CA GLU A 7 12.06 1.28 16.34
C GLU A 7 10.88 0.86 17.23
N LEU A 8 11.17 0.35 18.43
CA LEU A 8 10.15 -0.15 19.39
C LEU A 8 9.49 0.96 20.22
N THR A 9 9.98 2.19 20.13
CA THR A 9 9.64 3.28 21.07
C THR A 9 8.51 4.17 20.57
N ARG A 10 7.95 3.91 19.38
CA ARG A 10 6.95 4.78 18.74
C ARG A 10 5.78 3.98 18.19
N SER A 11 4.59 4.59 18.22
CA SER A 11 3.38 4.02 17.62
C SER A 11 3.61 3.64 16.15
N LEU A 12 3.13 2.45 15.77
CA LEU A 12 3.23 1.95 14.40
C LEU A 12 2.35 2.82 13.48
N THR A 13 2.96 3.38 12.44
CA THR A 13 2.25 4.21 11.45
C THR A 13 2.40 3.60 10.07
N SER A 14 1.30 3.58 9.31
CA SER A 14 1.35 3.29 7.87
C SER A 14 2.20 4.34 7.15
N SER A 15 2.95 3.93 6.14
CA SER A 15 3.75 4.82 5.30
C SER A 15 3.65 4.38 3.85
N ARG A 16 3.94 5.30 2.93
CA ARG A 16 3.98 5.02 1.49
C ARG A 16 5.15 5.75 0.87
N ALA A 17 5.71 5.16 -0.17
CA ALA A 17 6.60 5.82 -1.10
C ALA A 17 6.05 5.64 -2.51
N SER A 18 5.95 6.72 -3.25
CA SER A 18 5.43 6.73 -4.62
C SER A 18 6.42 7.39 -5.57
N TYR A 19 6.34 7.01 -6.85
CA TYR A 19 7.08 7.69 -7.90
C TYR A 19 6.55 9.12 -8.07
N LYS A 20 7.45 10.09 -8.29
CA LYS A 20 7.13 11.52 -8.25
C LYS A 20 6.22 11.99 -9.40
N LYS A 21 6.22 11.27 -10.53
CA LYS A 21 5.44 11.64 -11.72
C LYS A 21 4.24 10.71 -11.88
N GLU A 22 3.18 11.23 -12.45
CA GLU A 22 2.04 10.44 -12.87
C GLU A 22 2.43 9.41 -13.95
N VAL A 23 1.72 8.29 -13.96
CA VAL A 23 1.86 7.24 -14.96
C VAL A 23 0.47 7.04 -15.56
N GLN A 24 0.33 7.30 -16.86
CA GLN A 24 -0.93 7.14 -17.56
C GLN A 24 -1.17 5.67 -17.89
N LEU A 25 -2.17 5.06 -17.23
CA LEU A 25 -2.51 3.65 -17.40
C LEU A 25 -3.40 3.39 -18.62
N TRP A 26 -4.17 4.39 -19.02
CA TRP A 26 -5.06 4.30 -20.17
C TRP A 26 -5.40 5.68 -20.73
N GLU A 27 -5.87 5.71 -21.98
CA GLU A 27 -6.36 6.90 -22.67
C GLU A 27 -7.79 6.67 -23.14
N ALA A 28 -8.74 7.47 -22.64
CA ALA A 28 -10.16 7.26 -22.86
C ALA A 28 -10.59 7.44 -24.32
N SER A 29 -10.03 8.46 -25.00
CA SER A 29 -10.39 8.82 -26.36
C SER A 29 -10.01 7.74 -27.37
N THR A 30 -8.85 7.10 -27.18
CA THR A 30 -8.30 6.08 -28.08
C THR A 30 -8.52 4.65 -27.57
N ARG A 31 -8.96 4.49 -26.31
CA ARG A 31 -9.02 3.22 -25.57
C ARG A 31 -7.67 2.50 -25.48
N ARG A 32 -6.57 3.23 -25.63
CA ARG A 32 -5.22 2.66 -25.50
C ARG A 32 -4.94 2.35 -24.03
N LEU A 33 -4.35 1.19 -23.79
CA LEU A 33 -3.91 0.73 -22.47
C LEU A 33 -2.38 0.76 -22.40
N THR A 34 -1.86 0.91 -21.19
CA THR A 34 -0.42 0.83 -20.89
C THR A 34 -0.13 -0.47 -20.18
N ASP A 35 0.73 -1.29 -20.77
CA ASP A 35 1.31 -2.45 -20.10
C ASP A 35 2.46 -1.99 -19.19
N PHE A 36 2.62 -2.65 -18.04
CA PHE A 36 3.73 -2.37 -17.13
C PHE A 36 4.32 -3.66 -16.56
N ALA A 37 5.60 -3.59 -16.24
CA ALA A 37 6.30 -4.60 -15.47
C ALA A 37 7.07 -3.90 -14.34
N THR A 38 7.11 -4.53 -13.17
CA THR A 38 7.90 -4.05 -12.04
C THR A 38 8.74 -5.19 -11.50
N HIS A 39 9.94 -4.85 -11.04
CA HIS A 39 10.83 -5.78 -10.37
C HIS A 39 11.41 -5.06 -9.15
N PHE A 40 11.26 -5.66 -7.98
CA PHE A 40 11.82 -5.17 -6.75
C PHE A 40 12.21 -6.35 -5.86
N SER A 41 13.18 -6.11 -4.99
CA SER A 41 13.57 -7.01 -3.92
C SER A 41 13.32 -6.31 -2.60
N PHE A 42 12.85 -7.05 -1.60
CA PHE A 42 12.57 -6.50 -0.28
C PHE A 42 12.93 -7.50 0.82
N THR A 43 12.98 -7.02 2.05
CA THR A 43 13.16 -7.86 3.24
C THR A 43 12.19 -7.39 4.31
N ILE A 44 11.39 -8.31 4.83
CA ILE A 44 10.58 -8.09 6.03
C ILE A 44 11.28 -8.84 7.16
N LYS A 45 11.74 -8.11 8.16
CA LYS A 45 12.37 -8.68 9.36
C LYS A 45 11.57 -8.26 10.58
N ALA A 46 10.81 -9.20 11.13
CA ALA A 46 10.09 -8.99 12.37
C ALA A 46 11.08 -8.89 13.54
N TYR A 47 10.80 -7.97 14.48
CA TYR A 47 11.52 -7.92 15.75
C TYR A 47 11.11 -9.09 16.65
N ASN A 48 9.80 -9.35 16.75
CA ASN A 48 9.22 -10.45 17.49
C ASN A 48 8.46 -11.34 16.50
N THR A 49 8.81 -12.63 16.44
CA THR A 49 8.18 -13.61 15.54
C THR A 49 6.82 -14.10 16.02
N THR A 50 6.40 -13.73 17.23
CA THR A 50 5.09 -14.07 17.81
C THR A 50 4.05 -12.98 17.54
N PHE A 51 4.49 -11.71 17.43
CA PHE A 51 3.63 -10.56 17.15
C PHE A 51 4.22 -9.78 15.99
N ASN A 52 4.06 -10.33 14.80
CA ASN A 52 4.55 -9.77 13.54
C ASN A 52 3.41 -9.50 12.58
N GLY A 53 3.65 -8.53 11.70
CA GLY A 53 2.65 -7.97 10.81
C GLY A 53 2.91 -6.47 10.61
N ASP A 54 2.16 -5.80 9.77
CA ASP A 54 1.03 -6.37 8.99
C ASP A 54 1.49 -6.84 7.61
N GLY A 55 2.24 -6.03 6.86
CA GLY A 55 2.77 -6.45 5.58
C GLY A 55 3.38 -5.32 4.75
N LEU A 56 3.53 -5.61 3.46
CA LEU A 56 4.00 -4.70 2.43
C LEU A 56 3.10 -4.81 1.21
N ALA A 57 2.90 -3.73 0.46
CA ALA A 57 2.23 -3.82 -0.84
C ALA A 57 2.89 -2.94 -1.90
N PHE A 58 2.96 -3.47 -3.12
CA PHE A 58 3.10 -2.65 -4.33
C PHE A 58 1.71 -2.18 -4.75
N PHE A 59 1.56 -0.91 -5.13
CA PHE A 59 0.25 -0.36 -5.44
C PHE A 59 0.26 0.59 -6.62
N ILE A 60 -0.92 0.74 -7.22
CA ILE A 60 -1.27 1.77 -8.17
C ILE A 60 -2.51 2.48 -7.60
N ALA A 61 -2.43 3.80 -7.50
CA ALA A 61 -3.49 4.64 -6.95
C ALA A 61 -3.57 5.95 -7.75
N PRO A 62 -4.66 6.75 -7.59
CA PRO A 62 -4.73 8.06 -8.20
C PRO A 62 -3.50 8.90 -7.86
N PHE A 63 -3.06 9.70 -8.83
CA PHE A 63 -1.90 10.56 -8.66
C PHE A 63 -2.12 11.50 -7.48
N ALA A 64 -1.08 11.69 -6.66
CA ALA A 64 -1.14 12.45 -5.41
C ALA A 64 -2.19 11.95 -4.38
N SER A 65 -2.59 10.67 -4.42
CA SER A 65 -3.39 10.08 -3.34
C SER A 65 -2.70 10.24 -1.99
N VAL A 66 -3.47 10.38 -0.91
CA VAL A 66 -2.99 10.51 0.48
C VAL A 66 -3.34 9.27 1.28
N ILE A 67 -2.63 9.02 2.40
CA ILE A 67 -2.98 7.94 3.33
C ILE A 67 -4.30 8.33 4.00
N PRO A 68 -5.35 7.49 3.97
CA PRO A 68 -6.59 7.80 4.67
C PRO A 68 -6.39 7.96 6.17
N GLN A 69 -7.24 8.77 6.80
CA GLN A 69 -7.20 8.96 8.25
C GLN A 69 -7.38 7.62 8.97
N ASN A 70 -6.62 7.43 10.05
CA ASN A 70 -6.62 6.22 10.88
C ASN A 70 -6.25 4.91 10.14
N SER A 71 -5.72 5.00 8.92
CA SER A 71 -5.22 3.82 8.20
C SER A 71 -3.99 3.26 8.91
N SER A 72 -4.14 2.09 9.52
CA SER A 72 -3.11 1.41 10.32
C SER A 72 -3.20 -0.10 10.14
N GLY A 73 -2.12 -0.78 10.52
CA GLY A 73 -1.98 -2.21 10.43
C GLY A 73 -2.34 -2.78 9.06
N GLY A 74 -3.16 -3.84 9.04
CA GLY A 74 -3.62 -4.53 7.83
C GLY A 74 -4.39 -3.68 6.80
N LEU A 75 -4.66 -2.41 7.09
CA LEU A 75 -5.16 -1.46 6.08
C LEU A 75 -4.05 -0.97 5.14
N LEU A 76 -2.77 -1.23 5.48
CA LEU A 76 -1.56 -0.96 4.70
C LEU A 76 -1.41 0.48 4.17
N GLY A 77 -2.11 1.45 4.76
CA GLY A 77 -2.12 2.83 4.31
C GLY A 77 -3.02 3.11 3.09
N PHE A 78 -3.92 2.17 2.73
CA PHE A 78 -4.82 2.30 1.57
C PHE A 78 -6.26 2.65 1.93
N PHE A 79 -6.75 2.16 3.06
CA PHE A 79 -8.16 2.30 3.44
C PHE A 79 -8.31 2.92 4.82
N SER A 80 -9.42 3.64 5.04
CA SER A 80 -9.82 3.99 6.40
C SER A 80 -10.57 2.82 7.02
N PRO A 81 -10.59 2.66 8.36
CA PRO A 81 -11.35 1.60 9.02
C PRO A 81 -12.83 1.58 8.61
N GLU A 82 -13.41 2.75 8.36
CA GLU A 82 -14.82 2.93 8.01
C GLU A 82 -15.15 2.47 6.58
N SER A 83 -14.19 2.61 5.65
CA SER A 83 -14.40 2.25 4.25
C SER A 83 -13.77 0.92 3.85
N ALA A 84 -12.96 0.28 4.70
CA ALA A 84 -12.14 -0.88 4.35
C ALA A 84 -12.91 -2.03 3.67
N LEU A 85 -14.16 -2.27 4.09
CA LEU A 85 -15.01 -3.33 3.55
C LEU A 85 -15.98 -2.85 2.45
N ASN A 86 -15.94 -1.57 2.10
CA ASN A 86 -16.77 -0.98 1.06
C ASN A 86 -16.04 -1.01 -0.29
N ALA A 87 -16.25 -2.07 -1.06
CA ALA A 87 -15.62 -2.27 -2.37
C ALA A 87 -15.87 -1.11 -3.35
N SER A 88 -17.09 -0.54 -3.34
CA SER A 88 -17.44 0.57 -4.22
C SER A 88 -16.64 1.84 -3.91
N ALA A 89 -16.43 2.13 -2.61
CA ALA A 89 -15.65 3.27 -2.15
C ALA A 89 -14.13 3.09 -2.37
N ASN A 90 -13.64 1.85 -2.48
CA ASN A 90 -12.22 1.51 -2.57
C ASN A 90 -11.76 1.18 -4.01
N SER A 91 -12.61 1.41 -5.02
CA SER A 91 -12.44 0.96 -6.41
C SER A 91 -11.27 1.60 -7.18
N SER A 92 -10.55 2.56 -6.60
CA SER A 92 -9.49 3.32 -7.28
C SER A 92 -8.06 2.84 -6.97
N ILE A 93 -7.90 1.86 -6.08
CA ILE A 93 -6.58 1.31 -5.71
C ILE A 93 -6.47 -0.13 -6.18
N ILE A 94 -5.35 -0.45 -6.81
CA ILE A 94 -4.95 -1.82 -7.12
C ILE A 94 -3.65 -2.09 -6.36
N ALA A 95 -3.58 -3.19 -5.63
CA ALA A 95 -2.40 -3.55 -4.85
C ALA A 95 -2.07 -5.04 -4.97
N VAL A 96 -0.78 -5.35 -4.93
CA VAL A 96 -0.25 -6.70 -4.71
C VAL A 96 0.35 -6.71 -3.31
N GLU A 97 -0.32 -7.42 -2.41
CA GLU A 97 0.02 -7.50 -1.00
C GLU A 97 0.92 -8.69 -0.69
N PHE A 98 1.86 -8.46 0.22
CA PHE A 98 2.68 -9.45 0.90
C PHE A 98 2.29 -9.40 2.39
N ASP A 99 1.19 -10.07 2.71
CA ASP A 99 0.64 -10.16 4.07
C ASP A 99 1.52 -11.07 4.92
N SER A 100 1.90 -10.58 6.09
CA SER A 100 2.76 -11.29 7.03
C SER A 100 2.09 -11.53 8.38
N TYR A 101 0.85 -11.04 8.55
CA TYR A 101 0.07 -11.26 9.75
C TYR A 101 -0.53 -12.67 9.73
N GLN A 102 -0.24 -13.45 10.77
CA GLN A 102 -0.85 -14.76 10.93
C GLN A 102 -2.25 -14.61 11.52
N LYS A 103 -3.26 -15.07 10.77
CA LYS A 103 -4.67 -15.09 11.19
C LYS A 103 -4.97 -16.23 12.14
#